data_AF-A0A7M3BJL5-F1
#
_entry.id   AF-A0A7M3BJL5-F1
#
_cell.length_a   1.000
_cell.length_b   1.000
_cell.length_c   1.000
_cell.angle_alpha   90.00
_cell.angle_beta   90.00
_cell.angle_gamma   90.00
#
_symmetry.space_group_name_H-M   'P 1'
#
loop_
_entity.id
_entity.type
_entity.pdbx_description
1 polymer ?
#
loop_
_entity_poly.entity_id
_entity_poly.type
_entity_poly.pdbx_seq_one_letter_code
_entity_poly.pdbx_strand_id
1 'polypeptide(L)' 'GYIGAALADLDPLPAGIREAILRVAADLYENREATVIGSSGSTLPFGVTDLLAPHRAWTF' A
#
# COMPACT_ATOMS: atom_id res chain seq x y z
N GLY A 1 -1.12 -6.16 -9.71
CA GLY A 1 -0.98 -5.34 -8.50
C GLY A 1 0.31 -5.70 -7.77
N TYR A 2 0.81 -4.84 -6.87
CA TYR A 2 2.11 -5.00 -6.20
C TYR A 2 2.35 -6.39 -5.57
N ILE A 3 1.30 -6.96 -4.96
CA ILE A 3 1.34 -8.25 -4.23
C ILE A 3 1.46 -9.46 -5.17
N GLY A 4 0.98 -9.36 -6.41
CA GLY A 4 1.00 -10.50 -7.35
C GLY A 4 -0.06 -11.59 -7.10
N ALA A 5 -0.96 -11.41 -6.13
CA ALA A 5 -2.12 -12.27 -5.86
C ALA A 5 -3.40 -11.43 -5.78
N ALA A 6 -4.58 -12.05 -5.99
CA ALA A 6 -5.84 -11.36 -5.77
C ALA A 6 -6.12 -11.26 -4.26
N LEU A 7 -6.60 -10.11 -3.78
CA LEU A 7 -6.92 -9.91 -2.37
C LEU A 7 -8.03 -10.86 -1.87
N ALA A 8 -8.93 -11.26 -2.77
CA ALA A 8 -9.99 -12.22 -2.48
C ALA A 8 -9.47 -13.63 -2.16
N ASP A 9 -8.26 -13.97 -2.62
CA ASP A 9 -7.62 -15.27 -2.34
C ASP A 9 -6.90 -15.28 -0.98
N LEU A 10 -6.82 -14.13 -0.29
CA LEU A 10 -6.16 -13.98 1.00
C LEU A 10 -7.20 -14.04 2.13
N ASP A 11 -7.58 -15.25 2.53
CA ASP A 11 -8.49 -15.50 3.66
C ASP A 11 -7.84 -16.37 4.75
N PRO A 12 -7.60 -15.84 5.96
CA PRO A 12 -7.89 -14.47 6.40
C PRO A 12 -6.91 -13.44 5.81
N LEU A 13 -7.37 -12.21 5.62
CA LEU A 13 -6.53 -11.11 5.12
C LEU A 13 -5.39 -10.82 6.11
N PRO A 14 -4.10 -10.88 5.69
CA PRO A 14 -2.98 -10.58 6.56
C PRO A 14 -3.06 -9.19 7.18
N ALA A 15 -2.74 -9.09 8.48
CA ALA A 15 -2.82 -7.83 9.22
C ALA A 15 -1.96 -6.72 8.61
N GLY A 16 -0.78 -7.06 8.05
CA GLY A 16 0.10 -6.10 7.37
C GLY A 16 -0.55 -5.48 6.12
N ILE A 17 -1.25 -6.28 5.31
CA ILE A 17 -1.98 -5.79 4.14
C ILE A 17 -3.16 -4.91 4.58
N ARG A 18 -3.90 -5.33 5.61
CA ARG A 18 -4.99 -4.51 6.18
C ARG A 18 -4.48 -3.13 6.59
N GLU A 19 -3.36 -3.09 7.29
CA GLU A 19 -2.80 -1.83 7.79
C GLU A 19 -2.21 -0.97 6.67
N ALA A 20 -1.60 -1.57 5.66
CA ALA A 20 -1.19 -0.86 4.45
C ALA A 20 -2.37 -0.16 3.75
N ILE A 21 -3.53 -0.85 3.63
CA ILE A 21 -4.75 -0.29 3.05
C ILE A 21 -5.25 0.90 3.88
N LEU A 22 -5.30 0.77 5.20
CA LEU A 22 -5.78 1.84 6.09
C LEU A 22 -4.90 3.08 6.02
N ARG A 23 -3.58 2.93 5.95
CA ARG A 23 -2.65 4.05 5.80
C ARG A 23 -2.84 4.79 4.48
N VAL A 24 -3.01 4.07 3.38
CA VAL A 24 -3.31 4.68 2.07
C VAL A 24 -4.67 5.36 2.09
N ALA A 25 -5.69 4.76 2.72
CA ALA A 25 -7.01 5.39 2.84
C ALA A 25 -6.97 6.68 3.69
N ALA A 26 -6.21 6.68 4.78
CA ALA A 26 -6.01 7.86 5.63
C ALA A 26 -5.30 8.99 4.87
N ASP A 27 -4.23 8.65 4.14
CA ASP A 27 -3.48 9.61 3.33
C ASP A 27 -4.36 10.25 2.24
N LEU A 28 -5.14 9.46 1.51
CA LEU A 28 -6.07 9.97 0.48
C LEU A 28 -7.21 10.81 1.09
N TYR A 29 -7.61 10.53 2.33
CA TYR A 29 -8.64 11.31 3.02
C TYR A 29 -8.12 12.68 3.46
N GLU A 30 -6.90 12.71 3.99
CA GLU A 30 -6.22 13.91 4.50
C GLU A 30 -5.71 14.79 3.34
N ASN A 31 -5.08 14.19 2.34
CA ASN A 31 -4.45 14.85 1.21
C ASN A 31 -5.36 14.79 -0.03
N ARG A 32 -6.29 15.75 -0.13
CA ARG A 32 -7.34 15.78 -1.18
C ARG A 32 -6.92 16.36 -2.52
N GLU A 33 -5.74 16.98 -2.57
CA GLU A 33 -5.10 17.43 -3.79
C GLU A 33 -3.68 16.86 -3.79
N ALA A 34 -3.14 16.53 -4.97
CA ALA A 34 -1.76 16.05 -5.10
C ALA A 34 -0.78 17.20 -4.82
N THR A 35 -0.67 17.61 -3.56
CA THR A 35 0.15 18.75 -3.12
C THR A 35 1.57 18.30 -2.85
N VAL A 36 2.29 17.89 -3.90
CA VAL A 36 3.75 17.72 -3.82
C VAL A 36 4.40 18.76 -4.73
N ILE A 37 4.62 19.97 -4.18
CA ILE A 37 5.51 20.95 -4.80
C ILE A 37 6.94 20.60 -4.38
N GLY A 38 7.79 20.23 -5.34
CA GLY A 38 9.25 20.25 -5.15
C GLY A 38 9.92 18.98 -4.60
N SER A 39 9.23 17.84 -4.55
CA SER A 39 9.87 16.54 -4.32
C SER A 39 9.31 15.54 -5.32
N SER A 40 10.15 14.65 -5.82
CA SER A 40 9.71 13.43 -6.49
C SER A 40 8.93 12.59 -5.47
N GLY A 41 7.68 12.97 -5.19
CA GLY A 41 6.90 12.46 -4.07
C GLY A 41 6.72 10.96 -4.23
N SER A 42 7.19 10.20 -3.24
CA SER A 42 6.77 8.81 -3.09
C SER A 42 5.25 8.82 -3.07
N THR A 43 4.63 8.24 -4.10
CA THR A 43 3.17 8.19 -4.30
C THR A 43 2.46 7.37 -3.19
N LEU A 44 3.23 6.76 -2.29
CA LEU A 44 2.73 5.92 -1.20
C LEU A 44 3.26 6.43 0.15
N PRO A 45 2.42 6.40 1.20
CA PRO A 45 2.83 6.71 2.57
C PRO A 45 4.01 5.85 3.04
N PHE A 46 4.85 6.41 3.90
CA PHE A 46 6.01 5.72 4.45
C PHE A 46 5.62 4.39 5.14
N GLY A 47 6.42 3.35 4.87
CA GLY A 47 6.23 2.02 5.46
C GLY A 47 5.11 1.18 4.84
N VAL A 48 4.32 1.71 3.89
CA VAL A 48 3.33 0.88 3.15
C VAL A 48 4.03 -0.24 2.38
N THR A 49 5.13 0.07 1.69
CA THR A 49 5.90 -0.94 0.95
C THR A 49 6.53 -1.99 1.88
N ASP A 50 6.97 -1.59 3.08
CA ASP A 50 7.53 -2.50 4.08
C ASP A 50 6.48 -3.50 4.59
N LEU A 51 5.25 -3.03 4.83
CA LEU A 51 4.13 -3.88 5.21
C LEU A 51 3.70 -4.85 4.10
N LEU A 52 3.85 -4.45 2.83
CA LEU A 52 3.43 -5.28 1.69
C LEU A 52 4.52 -6.24 1.20
N ALA A 53 5.80 -5.90 1.38
CA ALA A 53 6.93 -6.66 0.85
C ALA A 53 6.93 -8.15 1.23
N PRO A 54 6.63 -8.55 2.48
CA PRO A 54 6.59 -9.97 2.88
C PRO A 54 5.51 -10.80 2.18
N HIS A 55 4.47 -10.15 1.67
CA HIS A 55 3.32 -10.81 1.04
C HIS A 55 3.43 -10.86 -0.49
N ARG A 56 4.52 -10.33 -1.06
CA ARG A 56 4.70 -10.27 -2.51
C ARG A 56 5.02 -11.65 -3.07
N ALA A 57 4.15 -12.14 -3.96
CA ALA A 57 4.41 -13.33 -4.75
C ALA A 57 5.53 -13.07 -5.76
N TRP A 58 6.61 -13.84 -5.66
CA TRP A 58 7.68 -13.81 -6.64
C TRP A 58 7.34 -14.78 -7.78
N THR A 59 6.92 -14.23 -8.91
CA THR A 59 6.81 -14.98 -10.16
C THR A 59 8.04 -14.70 -11.02
N PHE A 60 8.56 -15.74 -11.66
CA PHE A 60 9.65 -15.68 -12.65
C PHE A 60 9.10 -15.49 -14.06
#